data_AF-A0A4U1BI81-F1
#
_entry.id   AF-A0A4U1BI81-F1
#
_cell.length_a   1.000
_cell.length_b   1.000
_cell.length_c   1.000
_cell.angle_alpha   90.00
_cell.angle_beta   90.00
_cell.angle_gamma   90.00
#
_symmetry.space_group_name_H-M   'P 1'
#
loop_
_entity.id
_entity.type
_entity.pdbx_description
1 polymer ?
#
loop_
_entity_poly.entity_id
_entity_poly.type
_entity_poly.pdbx_seq_one_letter_code
_entity_poly.pdbx_strand_id
1 'polypeptide(L)'
;MKRFIALLQMVLVAAFAGQAVAAEKAQLQPQQWQPIQEITIAGDIPELRGMPVSPDLPVVNPAVNEGYLQTLSPASYWADLLTYSFFGMIALLALFVMINGKSKLHGGFSGNKVDRWSGMDIFVHWLGGIACLLLIITGLIMGAGRFLLEPNMGVSHWVGVINTSVSLHDMMAWPFIIGWAVMVLKWLPKQLPEACDAAWFAKAGGYLNFGPFKGQHPDAGFANAGEKLWFWTFAICGALIVGSGLVMMFPSLVETKDASNLSLVLHLVSAAIIGAFAVVHIFMATVMSEGGMECMVTGKCDENWAKQHHNLWFKQVSNS
;
A
#
# COMPACT_ATOMS: atom_id res chain seq x y z
N MET A 1 -14.21 -5.48 21.21
CA MET A 1 -13.87 -6.37 20.07
C MET A 1 -15.03 -6.60 19.11
N LYS A 2 -16.10 -7.35 19.46
CA LYS A 2 -17.21 -7.66 18.53
C LYS A 2 -17.90 -6.41 17.95
N ARG A 3 -18.03 -5.34 18.73
CA ARG A 3 -18.65 -4.07 18.30
C ARG A 3 -17.82 -3.26 17.30
N PHE A 4 -16.49 -3.39 17.32
CA PHE A 4 -15.60 -2.67 16.40
C PHE A 4 -15.51 -3.40 15.04
N ILE A 5 -15.47 -4.73 15.09
CA ILE A 5 -15.53 -5.60 13.90
C ILE A 5 -16.89 -5.45 13.20
N ALA A 6 -17.98 -5.38 13.95
CA ALA A 6 -19.32 -5.15 13.39
C ALA A 6 -19.48 -3.76 12.76
N LEU A 7 -18.81 -2.72 13.28
CA LEU A 7 -18.85 -1.38 12.69
C LEU A 7 -18.14 -1.35 11.33
N LEU A 8 -16.98 -2.02 11.21
CA LEU A 8 -16.24 -2.13 9.96
C LEU A 8 -17.04 -2.90 8.89
N GLN A 9 -17.77 -3.95 9.31
CA GLN A 9 -18.66 -4.73 8.44
C GLN A 9 -19.90 -3.95 8.00
N MET A 10 -20.50 -3.12 8.87
CA MET A 10 -21.66 -2.30 8.50
C MET A 10 -21.30 -1.18 7.52
N VAL A 11 -20.12 -0.58 7.64
CA VAL A 11 -19.63 0.42 6.67
C VAL A 11 -19.41 -0.21 5.29
N LEU A 12 -18.91 -1.45 5.24
CA LEU A 12 -18.74 -2.22 4.00
C LEU A 12 -20.07 -2.65 3.34
N VAL A 13 -21.13 -2.87 4.11
CA VAL A 13 -22.43 -3.33 3.57
C VAL A 13 -23.36 -2.16 3.20
N ALA A 14 -23.30 -1.03 3.92
CA ALA A 14 -24.10 0.16 3.62
C ALA A 14 -23.69 0.86 2.31
N ALA A 15 -22.47 0.59 1.80
CA ALA A 15 -22.00 1.08 0.51
C ALA A 15 -22.68 0.41 -0.71
N PHE A 16 -23.50 -0.64 -0.51
CA PHE A 16 -24.07 -1.45 -1.60
C PHE A 16 -25.61 -1.51 -1.65
N ALA A 17 -26.33 -0.65 -0.92
CA ALA A 17 -27.79 -0.64 -0.95
C ALA A 17 -28.34 0.39 -1.96
N GLY A 18 -28.40 0.03 -3.24
CA GLY A 18 -29.08 0.82 -4.28
C GLY A 18 -30.61 0.69 -4.20
N GLN A 19 -31.33 1.80 -4.20
CA GLN A 19 -32.80 1.82 -4.33
C GLN A 19 -33.18 1.87 -5.81
N ALA A 20 -34.09 0.98 -6.22
CA ALA A 20 -34.74 1.04 -7.53
C ALA A 20 -35.89 2.05 -7.51
N VAL A 21 -35.91 3.00 -8.45
CA VAL A 21 -37.06 3.87 -8.70
C VAL A 21 -37.50 3.72 -10.16
N ALA A 22 -38.80 3.53 -10.34
CA ALA A 22 -39.46 3.26 -11.61
C ALA A 22 -39.44 4.48 -12.55
N ALA A 23 -39.23 4.21 -13.84
CA ALA A 23 -39.12 5.21 -14.90
C ALA A 23 -40.49 5.69 -15.41
N GLU A 24 -40.65 7.00 -15.55
CA GLU A 24 -41.76 7.61 -16.29
C GLU A 24 -41.32 7.90 -17.75
N LYS A 25 -42.16 7.55 -18.72
CA LYS A 25 -41.85 7.67 -20.16
C LYS A 25 -42.26 9.04 -20.70
N ALA A 26 -41.29 9.81 -21.20
CA ALA A 26 -41.52 10.97 -22.07
C ALA A 26 -41.17 10.63 -23.53
N GLN A 27 -41.92 11.22 -24.47
CA GLN A 27 -41.87 10.91 -25.91
C GLN A 27 -41.04 11.97 -26.66
N LEU A 28 -40.03 11.55 -27.42
CA LEU A 28 -39.06 12.43 -28.10
C LEU A 28 -39.30 12.60 -29.61
N GLN A 29 -38.95 13.77 -30.15
CA GLN A 29 -38.95 14.13 -31.58
C GLN A 29 -37.58 13.80 -32.25
N PRO A 30 -37.49 13.63 -33.58
CA PRO A 30 -36.36 12.92 -34.20
C PRO A 30 -35.19 13.84 -34.59
N GLN A 31 -33.95 13.41 -34.29
CA GLN A 31 -32.73 14.06 -34.80
C GLN A 31 -31.69 13.04 -35.32
N GLN A 32 -30.90 13.48 -36.30
CA GLN A 32 -30.17 12.73 -37.33
C GLN A 32 -29.32 11.52 -36.87
N TRP A 33 -29.53 10.38 -37.54
CA TRP A 33 -28.93 9.08 -37.23
C TRP A 33 -27.49 8.94 -37.76
N GLN A 34 -26.50 8.83 -36.86
CA GLN A 34 -25.45 7.84 -37.07
C GLN A 34 -25.83 6.57 -36.30
N PRO A 35 -25.49 5.36 -36.80
CA PRO A 35 -25.79 4.14 -36.05
C PRO A 35 -25.05 4.18 -34.71
N ILE A 36 -25.80 4.06 -33.61
CA ILE A 36 -25.26 4.01 -32.26
C ILE A 36 -24.41 2.75 -32.15
N GLN A 37 -23.12 2.94 -31.89
CA GLN A 37 -22.19 1.86 -31.64
C GLN A 37 -21.92 1.82 -30.14
N GLU A 38 -22.33 0.74 -29.51
CA GLU A 38 -21.85 0.38 -28.18
C GLU A 38 -20.44 -0.19 -28.34
N ILE A 39 -19.45 0.58 -27.93
CA ILE A 39 -18.07 0.15 -27.89
C ILE A 39 -17.80 -0.26 -26.45
N THR A 40 -17.90 -1.57 -26.21
CA THR A 40 -17.44 -2.16 -24.97
C THR A 40 -15.91 -2.05 -24.94
N ILE A 41 -15.41 -1.11 -24.14
CA ILE A 41 -13.99 -1.02 -23.83
C ILE A 41 -13.75 -1.95 -22.66
N ALA A 42 -12.89 -2.95 -22.85
CA ALA A 42 -12.54 -3.87 -21.78
C ALA A 42 -11.92 -3.08 -20.62
N GLY A 43 -12.55 -3.11 -19.45
CA GLY A 43 -12.11 -2.34 -18.28
C GLY A 43 -12.57 -0.87 -18.24
N ASP A 44 -13.61 -0.50 -18.99
CA ASP A 44 -14.29 0.80 -18.84
C ASP A 44 -15.81 0.62 -19.04
N ILE A 45 -16.56 1.66 -18.69
CA ILE A 45 -18.01 1.72 -18.98
C ILE A 45 -18.18 1.80 -20.51
N PRO A 46 -19.07 1.00 -21.13
CA PRO A 46 -19.26 1.02 -22.58
C PRO A 46 -19.51 2.44 -23.13
N GLU A 47 -18.73 2.84 -24.13
CA GLU A 47 -18.92 4.11 -24.80
C GLU A 47 -20.00 3.98 -25.87
N LEU A 48 -20.99 4.87 -25.85
CA LEU A 48 -22.00 4.95 -26.91
C LEU A 48 -21.58 6.01 -27.93
N ARG A 49 -20.91 5.59 -29.01
CA ARG A 49 -20.49 6.48 -30.11
C ARG A 49 -21.57 6.60 -31.18
N GLY A 50 -21.66 7.77 -31.80
CA GLY A 50 -22.62 8.02 -32.89
C GLY A 50 -24.00 8.50 -32.45
N MET A 51 -24.21 8.81 -31.17
CA MET A 51 -25.42 9.56 -30.77
C MET A 51 -25.35 10.99 -31.36
N PRO A 52 -26.35 11.45 -32.13
CA PRO A 52 -26.48 12.88 -32.38
C PRO A 52 -26.59 13.59 -31.03
N VAL A 53 -25.77 14.62 -30.84
CA VAL A 53 -25.93 15.55 -29.72
C VAL A 53 -27.24 16.30 -29.98
N SER A 54 -28.35 15.76 -29.49
CA SER A 54 -29.61 16.50 -29.48
C SER A 54 -29.45 17.67 -28.50
N PRO A 55 -29.88 18.90 -28.86
CA PRO A 55 -29.94 20.01 -27.91
C PRO A 55 -30.80 19.70 -26.68
N ASP A 56 -31.70 18.71 -26.80
CA ASP A 56 -32.68 18.31 -25.79
C ASP A 56 -32.38 16.94 -25.14
N LEU A 57 -31.39 16.19 -25.63
CA LEU A 57 -30.90 15.02 -24.91
C LEU A 57 -29.96 15.52 -23.82
N PRO A 58 -30.07 15.04 -22.57
CA PRO A 58 -29.04 15.32 -21.59
C PRO A 58 -27.73 14.80 -22.20
N VAL A 59 -26.73 15.67 -22.30
CA VAL A 59 -25.35 15.22 -22.43
C VAL A 59 -25.22 14.09 -21.42
N VAL A 60 -24.92 12.86 -21.87
CA VAL A 60 -24.46 11.82 -20.95
C VAL A 60 -23.06 12.25 -20.56
N ASN A 61 -23.01 13.31 -19.76
CA ASN A 61 -22.00 13.53 -18.79
C ASN A 61 -22.34 12.42 -17.80
N PRO A 62 -21.59 11.31 -17.71
CA PRO A 62 -21.59 10.64 -16.43
C PRO A 62 -21.38 11.77 -15.43
N ALA A 63 -22.29 11.97 -14.48
CA ALA A 63 -22.19 13.06 -13.52
C ALA A 63 -20.93 12.80 -12.71
N VAL A 64 -19.80 13.20 -13.28
CA VAL A 64 -18.48 13.03 -12.71
C VAL A 64 -18.24 14.30 -11.97
N ASN A 65 -18.02 14.18 -10.68
CA ASN A 65 -17.64 15.31 -9.87
C ASN A 65 -16.39 15.97 -10.47
N GLU A 66 -16.50 17.24 -10.86
CA GLU A 66 -15.38 18.00 -11.42
C GLU A 66 -14.16 18.00 -10.49
N GLY A 67 -14.37 17.89 -9.18
CA GLY A 67 -13.31 17.76 -8.20
C GLY A 67 -12.43 16.52 -8.42
N TYR A 68 -13.00 15.37 -8.84
CA TYR A 68 -12.19 14.20 -9.19
C TYR A 68 -11.37 14.44 -10.45
N LEU A 69 -11.97 15.06 -11.47
CA LEU A 69 -11.27 15.38 -12.73
C LEU A 69 -10.13 16.36 -12.47
N GLN A 70 -10.37 17.41 -11.69
CA GLN A 70 -9.34 18.38 -11.30
C GLN A 70 -8.22 17.69 -10.51
N THR A 71 -8.56 16.81 -9.57
CA THR A 71 -7.60 16.06 -8.75
C THR A 71 -6.73 15.12 -9.59
N LEU A 72 -7.30 14.43 -10.58
CA LEU A 72 -6.61 13.43 -11.40
C LEU A 72 -5.95 14.01 -12.65
N SER A 73 -6.38 15.19 -13.12
CA SER A 73 -5.85 15.83 -14.33
C SER A 73 -4.33 16.12 -14.31
N PRO A 74 -3.69 16.53 -13.20
CA PRO A 74 -2.24 16.74 -13.18
C PRO A 74 -1.51 15.39 -13.06
N ALA A 75 -1.44 14.62 -14.14
CA ALA A 75 -0.77 13.32 -14.14
C ALA A 75 0.70 13.37 -13.69
N SER A 76 1.41 14.48 -13.98
CA SER A 76 2.79 14.69 -13.52
C SER A 76 2.87 14.84 -11.98
N TYR A 77 1.87 15.43 -11.33
CA TYR A 77 1.84 15.51 -9.86
C TYR A 77 1.80 14.12 -9.23
N TRP A 78 0.95 13.23 -9.76
CA TRP A 78 0.86 11.85 -9.25
C TRP A 78 2.12 11.04 -9.55
N ALA A 79 2.71 11.22 -10.73
CA ALA A 79 4.01 10.63 -11.07
C ALA A 79 5.11 11.07 -10.10
N ASP A 80 5.19 12.37 -9.81
CA ASP A 80 6.14 12.95 -8.87
C ASP A 80 5.91 12.45 -7.44
N LEU A 81 4.65 12.43 -6.98
CA LEU A 81 4.28 11.93 -5.65
C LEU A 81 4.74 10.48 -5.46
N LEU A 82 4.45 9.60 -6.42
CA LEU A 82 4.88 8.20 -6.37
C LEU A 82 6.41 8.09 -6.39
N THR A 83 7.06 8.82 -7.30
CA THR A 83 8.52 8.79 -7.47
C THR A 83 9.24 9.28 -6.20
N TYR A 84 8.85 10.43 -5.67
CA TYR A 84 9.47 11.01 -4.47
C TYR A 84 9.12 10.26 -3.20
N SER A 85 7.91 9.69 -3.09
CA SER A 85 7.57 8.85 -1.94
C SER A 85 8.50 7.63 -1.83
N PHE A 86 8.88 7.03 -2.96
CA PHE A 86 9.78 5.87 -2.98
C PHE A 86 11.25 6.29 -2.99
N PHE A 87 11.73 6.96 -4.04
CA PHE A 87 13.15 7.29 -4.20
C PHE A 87 13.60 8.43 -3.28
N GLY A 88 12.72 9.39 -2.99
CA GLY A 88 13.01 10.43 -2.00
C GLY A 88 13.16 9.86 -0.59
N MET A 89 12.36 8.84 -0.22
CA MET A 89 12.53 8.14 1.05
C MET A 89 13.85 7.36 1.10
N ILE A 90 14.26 6.70 0.01
CA ILE A 90 15.57 6.04 -0.08
C ILE A 90 16.69 7.06 0.16
N ALA A 91 16.64 8.21 -0.53
CA ALA A 91 17.64 9.26 -0.39
C ALA A 91 17.67 9.84 1.03
N LEU A 92 16.50 10.08 1.63
CA LEU A 92 16.36 10.59 2.99
C LEU A 92 16.96 9.63 4.02
N LEU A 93 16.67 8.34 3.92
CA LEU A 93 17.20 7.33 4.85
C LEU A 93 18.70 7.08 4.64
N ALA A 94 19.17 7.12 3.39
CA ALA A 94 20.60 7.06 3.09
C ALA A 94 21.34 8.23 3.75
N LEU A 95 20.82 9.46 3.59
CA LEU A 95 21.37 10.65 4.26
C LEU A 95 21.32 10.52 5.78
N PHE A 96 20.21 10.02 6.32
CA PHE A 96 20.07 9.77 7.76
C PHE A 96 21.17 8.84 8.27
N VAL A 97 21.44 7.70 7.62
CA VAL A 97 22.52 6.79 8.05
C VAL A 97 23.91 7.38 7.85
N MET A 98 24.15 8.18 6.81
CA MET A 98 25.45 8.85 6.64
C MET A 98 25.76 9.81 7.80
N ILE A 99 24.75 10.49 8.33
CA ILE A 99 24.90 11.47 9.42
C ILE A 99 24.84 10.79 10.80
N ASN A 100 23.84 9.93 11.01
CA ASN A 100 23.54 9.30 12.29
C ASN A 100 24.34 8.02 12.54
N GLY A 101 24.70 7.29 11.50
CA GLY A 101 25.18 5.91 11.60
C GLY A 101 24.06 4.91 11.86
N LYS A 102 24.44 3.63 11.88
CA LYS A 102 23.55 2.48 12.11
C LYS A 102 23.26 2.27 13.60
N SER A 103 22.18 1.56 13.91
CA SER A 103 21.87 1.08 15.26
C SER A 103 22.63 -0.22 15.51
N LYS A 104 23.70 -0.10 16.30
CA LYS A 104 24.59 -1.23 16.62
C LYS A 104 24.17 -1.97 17.88
N LEU A 105 24.52 -3.24 17.96
CA LEU A 105 24.42 -4.00 19.20
C LEU A 105 25.54 -3.61 20.16
N HIS A 106 25.19 -3.08 21.34
CA HIS A 106 26.18 -2.58 22.31
C HIS A 106 27.12 -3.69 22.81
N GLY A 107 26.60 -4.90 22.99
CA GLY A 107 27.37 -6.08 23.42
C GLY A 107 27.85 -6.96 22.27
N GLY A 108 27.67 -6.54 21.02
CA GLY A 108 27.82 -7.41 19.85
C GLY A 108 26.81 -8.58 19.86
N PHE A 109 26.98 -9.48 18.88
CA PHE A 109 26.20 -10.71 18.80
C PHE A 109 26.64 -11.69 19.89
N SER A 110 25.70 -12.29 20.61
CA SER A 110 26.01 -13.34 21.57
C SER A 110 26.27 -14.69 20.90
N GLY A 111 25.73 -14.89 19.70
CA GLY A 111 25.76 -16.17 18.98
C GLY A 111 24.63 -17.14 19.40
N ASN A 112 24.02 -16.91 20.56
CA ASN A 112 22.83 -17.63 20.99
C ASN A 112 21.61 -17.12 20.22
N LYS A 113 20.76 -18.05 19.77
CA LYS A 113 19.58 -17.74 18.97
C LYS A 113 18.30 -17.99 19.76
N VAL A 114 17.33 -17.08 19.58
CA VAL A 114 15.99 -17.15 20.15
C VAL A 114 14.98 -17.25 19.01
N ASP A 115 14.04 -18.18 19.09
CA ASP A 115 12.99 -18.34 18.08
C ASP A 115 12.01 -17.14 18.15
N ARG A 116 11.80 -16.46 17.01
CA ARG A 116 10.96 -15.26 16.91
C ARG A 116 9.76 -15.47 15.98
N TRP A 117 9.99 -16.12 14.83
CA TRP A 117 8.98 -16.37 13.80
C TRP A 117 8.97 -17.83 13.37
N SER A 118 7.77 -18.37 13.13
CA SER A 118 7.63 -19.72 12.57
C SER A 118 7.97 -19.74 11.08
N GLY A 119 8.32 -20.91 10.54
CA GLY A 119 8.53 -21.06 9.08
C GLY A 119 7.31 -20.64 8.25
N MET A 120 6.10 -20.83 8.77
CA MET A 120 4.87 -20.35 8.12
C MET A 120 4.76 -18.82 8.12
N ASP A 121 5.20 -18.14 9.19
CA ASP A 121 5.26 -16.67 9.21
C ASP A 121 6.23 -16.14 8.15
N ILE A 122 7.40 -16.77 8.04
CA ILE A 122 8.42 -16.41 7.05
C ILE A 122 7.88 -16.62 5.63
N PHE A 123 7.26 -17.76 5.36
CA PHE A 123 6.69 -18.05 4.04
C PHE A 123 5.64 -17.00 3.64
N VAL A 124 4.68 -16.72 4.52
CA VAL A 124 3.62 -15.74 4.25
C VAL A 124 4.20 -14.34 4.06
N HIS A 125 5.21 -13.97 4.85
CA HIS A 125 5.92 -12.70 4.67
C HIS A 125 6.52 -12.59 3.27
N TRP A 126 7.27 -13.60 2.83
CA TRP A 126 7.95 -13.54 1.54
C TRP A 126 6.99 -13.64 0.36
N LEU A 127 5.89 -14.40 0.49
CA LEU A 127 4.81 -14.42 -0.48
C LEU A 127 4.24 -13.01 -0.70
N GLY A 128 3.87 -12.31 0.39
CA GLY A 128 3.32 -10.96 0.32
C GLY A 128 4.38 -9.90 -0.02
N GLY A 129 5.59 -10.03 0.51
CA GLY A 129 6.67 -9.06 0.38
C GLY A 129 7.27 -9.01 -1.04
N ILE A 130 7.49 -10.15 -1.67
CA ILE A 130 7.97 -10.20 -3.07
C ILE A 130 6.88 -9.66 -3.99
N ALA A 131 5.62 -10.05 -3.80
CA ALA A 131 4.51 -9.53 -4.56
C ALA A 131 4.37 -8.00 -4.40
N CYS A 132 4.47 -7.49 -3.16
CA CYS A 132 4.46 -6.06 -2.85
C CYS A 132 5.56 -5.30 -3.59
N LEU A 133 6.79 -5.81 -3.58
CA LEU A 133 7.91 -5.19 -4.29
C LEU A 133 7.68 -5.12 -5.80
N LEU A 134 7.20 -6.20 -6.40
CA LEU A 134 6.88 -6.23 -7.83
C LEU A 134 5.74 -5.26 -8.17
N LEU A 135 4.70 -5.19 -7.35
CA LEU A 135 3.59 -4.23 -7.49
C LEU A 135 4.08 -2.77 -7.38
N ILE A 136 4.98 -2.47 -6.45
CA ILE A 136 5.57 -1.12 -6.33
C ILE A 136 6.35 -0.77 -7.60
N ILE A 137 7.19 -1.68 -8.09
CA ILE A 137 8.00 -1.44 -9.30
C ILE A 137 7.11 -1.22 -10.52
N THR A 138 6.15 -2.12 -10.76
CA THR A 138 5.25 -1.99 -11.92
C THR A 138 4.32 -0.79 -11.78
N GLY A 139 3.85 -0.48 -10.57
CA GLY A 139 3.03 0.71 -10.27
C GLY A 139 3.80 2.01 -10.51
N LEU A 140 5.09 2.07 -10.15
CA LEU A 140 5.96 3.21 -10.48
C LEU A 140 6.14 3.37 -11.99
N ILE A 141 6.33 2.27 -12.72
CA ILE A 141 6.43 2.31 -14.19
C ILE A 141 5.10 2.78 -14.81
N MET A 142 3.96 2.28 -14.34
CA MET A 142 2.64 2.67 -14.85
C MET A 142 2.31 4.13 -14.52
N GLY A 143 2.61 4.58 -13.31
CA GLY A 143 2.28 5.92 -12.83
C GLY A 143 3.25 7.02 -13.29
N ALA A 144 4.55 6.71 -13.38
CA ALA A 144 5.59 7.71 -13.68
C ALA A 144 6.42 7.41 -14.94
N GLY A 145 6.34 6.19 -15.49
CA GLY A 145 7.17 5.77 -16.62
C GLY A 145 6.95 6.58 -17.89
N ARG A 146 5.73 7.12 -18.10
CA ARG A 146 5.48 8.05 -19.22
C ARG A 146 6.37 9.29 -19.18
N PHE A 147 6.67 9.79 -17.99
CA PHE A 147 7.48 11.01 -17.83
C PHE A 147 8.98 10.68 -17.71
N LEU A 148 9.32 9.56 -17.09
CA LEU A 148 10.70 9.23 -16.73
C LEU A 148 11.39 8.25 -17.69
N LEU A 149 10.63 7.36 -18.33
CA LEU A 149 11.14 6.25 -19.14
C LEU A 149 10.82 6.43 -20.63
N GLU A 150 9.57 6.70 -20.99
CA GLU A 150 9.11 6.84 -22.38
C GLU A 150 10.00 7.78 -23.22
N PRO A 151 10.38 9.00 -22.75
CA PRO A 151 11.16 9.93 -23.58
C PRO A 151 12.52 9.40 -24.01
N ASN A 152 13.04 8.39 -23.32
CA ASN A 152 14.33 7.76 -23.58
C ASN A 152 14.20 6.41 -24.32
N MET A 153 13.00 6.06 -24.80
CA MET A 153 12.70 4.78 -25.44
C MET A 153 12.05 4.96 -26.81
N GLY A 154 12.25 3.97 -27.69
CA GLY A 154 11.45 3.84 -28.91
C GLY A 154 10.03 3.35 -28.59
N VAL A 155 9.05 3.71 -29.42
CA VAL A 155 7.63 3.38 -29.22
C VAL A 155 7.39 1.89 -28.99
N SER A 156 8.01 1.01 -29.77
CA SER A 156 7.86 -0.44 -29.63
C SER A 156 8.38 -0.96 -28.29
N HIS A 157 9.48 -0.39 -27.79
CA HIS A 157 10.04 -0.76 -26.49
C HIS A 157 9.14 -0.27 -25.35
N TRP A 158 8.67 0.97 -25.41
CA TRP A 158 7.75 1.53 -24.41
C TRP A 158 6.47 0.71 -24.29
N VAL A 159 5.85 0.35 -25.42
CA VAL A 159 4.66 -0.52 -25.45
C VAL A 159 4.94 -1.89 -24.81
N GLY A 160 6.10 -2.48 -25.08
CA GLY A 160 6.51 -3.75 -24.45
C GLY A 160 6.67 -3.64 -22.93
N VAL A 161 7.31 -2.57 -22.45
CA VAL A 161 7.52 -2.30 -21.02
C VAL A 161 6.20 -2.09 -20.30
N ILE A 162 5.30 -1.24 -20.83
CA ILE A 162 4.04 -0.93 -20.16
C ILE A 162 3.10 -2.14 -20.13
N ASN A 163 2.97 -2.89 -21.23
CA ASN A 163 2.11 -4.07 -21.29
C ASN A 163 2.59 -5.18 -20.33
N THR A 164 3.91 -5.37 -20.25
CA THR A 164 4.53 -6.31 -19.31
C THR A 164 4.30 -5.85 -17.88
N SER A 165 4.43 -4.55 -17.61
CA SER A 165 4.21 -3.99 -16.27
C SER A 165 2.78 -4.18 -15.79
N VAL A 166 1.78 -3.88 -16.63
CA VAL A 166 0.35 -4.12 -16.33
C VAL A 166 0.10 -5.59 -16.05
N SER A 167 0.55 -6.48 -16.93
CA SER A 167 0.34 -7.93 -16.78
C SER A 167 0.95 -8.47 -15.47
N LEU A 168 2.17 -8.03 -15.14
CA LEU A 168 2.84 -8.40 -13.90
C LEU A 168 2.17 -7.79 -12.67
N HIS A 169 1.67 -6.55 -12.76
CA HIS A 169 0.94 -5.89 -11.68
C HIS A 169 -0.32 -6.69 -11.32
N ASP A 170 -1.16 -6.99 -12.32
CA ASP A 170 -2.40 -7.75 -12.13
C ASP A 170 -2.13 -9.17 -11.61
N MET A 171 -1.07 -9.82 -12.10
CA MET A 171 -0.68 -11.15 -11.64
C MET A 171 -0.20 -11.14 -10.18
N MET A 172 0.58 -10.14 -9.78
CA MET A 172 1.12 -10.03 -8.42
C MET A 172 0.12 -9.50 -7.39
N ALA A 173 -1.00 -8.92 -7.84
CA ALA A 173 -2.09 -8.52 -6.94
C ALA A 173 -2.61 -9.72 -6.11
N TRP A 174 -2.78 -10.90 -6.72
CA TRP A 174 -3.32 -12.09 -6.04
C TRP A 174 -2.46 -12.61 -4.88
N PRO A 175 -1.16 -12.93 -5.06
CA PRO A 175 -0.31 -13.34 -3.94
C PRO A 175 -0.17 -12.23 -2.90
N PHE A 176 -0.20 -10.95 -3.30
CA PHE A 176 -0.21 -9.83 -2.35
C PHE A 176 -1.48 -9.81 -1.50
N ILE A 177 -2.67 -9.94 -2.10
CA ILE A 177 -3.97 -9.95 -1.39
C ILE A 177 -4.00 -11.08 -0.35
N ILE A 178 -3.59 -12.29 -0.75
CA ILE A 178 -3.56 -13.45 0.13
C ILE A 178 -2.55 -13.23 1.26
N GLY A 179 -1.31 -12.82 0.92
CA GLY A 179 -0.26 -12.55 1.89
C GLY A 179 -0.67 -11.46 2.89
N TRP A 180 -1.18 -10.34 2.39
CA TRP A 180 -1.68 -9.22 3.20
C TRP A 180 -2.78 -9.68 4.17
N ALA A 181 -3.81 -10.39 3.68
CA ALA A 181 -4.92 -10.83 4.52
C ALA A 181 -4.44 -11.77 5.64
N VAL A 182 -3.59 -12.75 5.31
CA VAL A 182 -3.05 -13.68 6.31
C VAL A 182 -2.15 -12.96 7.31
N MET A 183 -1.26 -12.08 6.87
CA MET A 183 -0.39 -11.29 7.77
C MET A 183 -1.21 -10.43 8.72
N VAL A 184 -2.19 -9.67 8.21
CA VAL A 184 -3.03 -8.81 9.03
C VAL A 184 -3.78 -9.63 10.08
N LEU A 185 -4.45 -10.72 9.68
CA LEU A 185 -5.24 -11.52 10.62
C LEU A 185 -4.38 -12.25 11.65
N LYS A 186 -3.29 -12.89 11.21
CA LYS A 186 -2.44 -13.72 12.06
C LYS A 186 -1.57 -12.88 13.01
N TRP A 187 -1.07 -11.73 12.55
CA TRP A 187 -0.11 -10.93 13.30
C TRP A 187 -0.75 -9.82 14.12
N LEU A 188 -2.02 -9.46 13.89
CA LEU A 188 -2.76 -8.46 14.66
C LEU A 188 -2.55 -8.56 16.18
N PRO A 189 -2.63 -9.74 16.83
CA PRO A 189 -2.47 -9.83 18.27
C PRO A 189 -1.11 -9.35 18.79
N LYS A 190 -0.06 -9.46 17.96
CA LYS A 190 1.31 -9.05 18.29
C LYS A 190 1.59 -7.57 17.99
N GLN A 191 0.60 -6.87 17.40
CA GLN A 191 0.74 -5.52 16.85
C GLN A 191 -0.17 -4.50 17.54
N LEU A 192 -0.82 -4.91 18.62
CA LEU A 192 -1.66 -4.03 19.43
C LEU A 192 -0.79 -2.99 20.17
N PRO A 193 -1.27 -1.74 20.32
CA PRO A 193 -0.59 -0.75 21.13
C PRO A 193 -0.36 -1.22 22.57
N GLU A 194 0.83 -0.94 23.09
CA GLU A 194 1.26 -1.24 24.45
C GLU A 194 1.59 0.06 25.20
N ALA A 195 1.56 0.03 26.54
CA ALA A 195 1.83 1.22 27.35
C ALA A 195 3.23 1.83 27.12
N CYS A 196 4.21 1.02 26.70
CA CYS A 196 5.56 1.50 26.41
C CYS A 196 5.69 2.25 25.07
N ASP A 197 4.72 2.15 24.16
CA ASP A 197 4.86 2.67 22.79
C ASP A 197 5.02 4.20 22.75
N ALA A 198 4.31 4.92 23.63
CA ALA A 198 4.45 6.37 23.71
C ALA A 198 5.87 6.79 24.16
N ALA A 199 6.44 6.07 25.13
CA ALA A 199 7.81 6.28 25.58
C ALA A 199 8.83 5.88 24.49
N TRP A 200 8.50 4.89 23.67
CA TRP A 200 9.30 4.49 22.51
C TRP A 200 9.39 5.61 21.48
N PHE A 201 8.25 6.23 21.14
CA PHE A 201 8.23 7.38 20.22
C PHE A 201 8.94 8.61 20.79
N ALA A 202 8.79 8.88 22.10
CA ALA A 202 9.49 9.99 22.76
C ALA A 202 11.03 9.86 22.68
N LYS A 203 11.54 8.63 22.50
CA LYS A 203 12.96 8.33 22.32
C LYS A 203 13.35 8.10 20.86
N ALA A 204 12.46 8.40 19.90
CA ALA A 204 12.64 8.13 18.48
C ALA A 204 13.11 6.69 18.19
N GLY A 205 12.59 5.74 18.95
CA GLY A 205 12.95 4.33 18.86
C GLY A 205 14.35 3.94 19.30
N GLY A 206 15.10 4.87 19.90
CA GLY A 206 16.50 4.62 20.27
C GLY A 206 17.45 4.62 19.06
N TYR A 207 17.00 5.10 17.91
CA TYR A 207 17.80 5.09 16.67
C TYR A 207 18.70 6.32 16.52
N LEU A 208 18.47 7.38 17.28
CA LEU A 208 19.28 8.61 17.21
C LEU A 208 20.58 8.44 18.01
N ASN A 209 21.72 8.58 17.33
CA ASN A 209 23.05 8.37 17.88
C ASN A 209 23.73 9.66 18.37
N PHE A 210 22.96 10.73 18.58
CA PHE A 210 23.48 12.03 18.99
C PHE A 210 22.71 12.63 20.17
N GLY A 211 23.36 13.56 20.86
CA GLY A 211 22.77 14.32 21.97
C GLY A 211 22.24 13.41 23.09
N PRO A 212 21.11 13.78 23.74
CA PRO A 212 20.56 13.03 24.86
C PRO A 212 20.01 11.65 24.46
N PHE A 213 19.81 11.38 23.16
CA PHE A 213 19.22 10.13 22.67
C PHE A 213 20.24 8.99 22.49
N LYS A 214 21.54 9.31 22.47
CA LYS A 214 22.59 8.34 22.19
C LYS A 214 22.59 7.20 23.21
N GLY A 215 22.47 5.97 22.70
CA GLY A 215 22.51 4.74 23.51
C GLY A 215 21.23 4.46 24.30
N GLN A 216 20.15 5.21 24.06
CA GLN A 216 18.85 4.87 24.62
C GLN A 216 18.22 3.72 23.84
N HIS A 217 17.71 2.72 24.56
CA HIS A 217 16.90 1.64 24.00
C HIS A 217 15.56 1.61 24.74
N PRO A 218 14.49 2.19 24.16
CA PRO A 218 13.16 2.13 24.77
C PRO A 218 12.65 0.70 24.92
N ASP A 219 11.89 0.45 25.98
CA ASP A 219 11.24 -0.83 26.21
C ASP A 219 10.29 -1.18 25.05
N ALA A 220 10.28 -2.45 24.65
CA ALA A 220 9.42 -2.95 23.59
C ALA A 220 9.00 -4.40 23.84
N GLY A 221 7.74 -4.70 23.51
CA GLY A 221 7.20 -6.05 23.47
C GLY A 221 7.68 -6.82 22.24
N PHE A 222 6.85 -7.73 21.74
CA PHE A 222 7.21 -8.56 20.58
C PHE A 222 7.51 -7.68 19.35
N ALA A 223 6.61 -6.74 19.08
CA ALA A 223 6.81 -5.67 18.10
C ALA A 223 7.09 -4.36 18.83
N ASN A 224 8.02 -3.56 18.33
CA ASN A 224 8.23 -2.20 18.82
C ASN A 224 7.22 -1.23 18.19
N ALA A 225 7.12 0.00 18.71
CA ALA A 225 6.12 0.96 18.25
C ALA A 225 6.27 1.35 16.75
N GLY A 226 7.49 1.32 16.21
CA GLY A 226 7.74 1.52 14.78
C GLY A 226 7.26 0.35 13.91
N GLU A 227 7.48 -0.89 14.34
CA GLU A 227 6.94 -2.09 13.68
C GLU A 227 5.40 -2.11 13.72
N LYS A 228 4.79 -1.69 14.84
CA LYS A 228 3.34 -1.53 14.97
C LYS A 228 2.80 -0.46 14.03
N LEU A 229 3.48 0.68 13.94
CA LEU A 229 3.13 1.74 13.00
C LEU A 229 3.14 1.23 11.56
N TRP A 230 4.19 0.49 11.17
CA TRP A 230 4.25 -0.16 9.87
C TRP A 230 3.08 -1.13 9.68
N PHE A 231 2.81 -2.01 10.65
CA PHE A 231 1.71 -2.96 10.56
C PHE A 231 0.36 -2.27 10.34
N TRP A 232 0.03 -1.22 11.10
CA TRP A 232 -1.25 -0.54 10.97
C TRP A 232 -1.37 0.27 9.68
N THR A 233 -0.30 0.93 9.25
CA THR A 233 -0.24 1.57 7.92
C THR A 233 -0.46 0.53 6.82
N PHE A 234 0.26 -0.60 6.88
CA PHE A 234 0.13 -1.69 5.91
C PHE A 234 -1.25 -2.35 5.94
N ALA A 235 -1.87 -2.50 7.12
CA ALA A 235 -3.22 -3.04 7.24
C ALA A 235 -4.26 -2.11 6.62
N ILE A 236 -4.23 -0.82 6.96
CA ILE A 236 -5.26 0.14 6.50
C ILE A 236 -5.05 0.52 5.04
N CYS A 237 -3.85 0.99 4.67
CA CYS A 237 -3.55 1.34 3.28
C CYS A 237 -3.55 0.09 2.39
N GLY A 238 -3.20 -1.09 2.92
CA GLY A 238 -3.31 -2.35 2.19
C GLY A 238 -4.76 -2.72 1.89
N ALA A 239 -5.69 -2.52 2.82
CA ALA A 239 -7.11 -2.70 2.53
C ALA A 239 -7.60 -1.73 1.43
N LEU A 240 -7.18 -0.46 1.51
CA LEU A 240 -7.55 0.57 0.53
C LEU A 240 -6.98 0.27 -0.86
N ILE A 241 -5.70 -0.10 -0.96
CA ILE A 241 -5.06 -0.40 -2.25
C ILE A 241 -5.61 -1.69 -2.87
N VAL A 242 -5.93 -2.70 -2.05
CA VAL A 242 -6.59 -3.93 -2.52
C VAL A 242 -8.01 -3.63 -3.02
N GLY A 243 -8.81 -2.92 -2.23
CA GLY A 243 -10.19 -2.59 -2.61
C GLY A 243 -10.24 -1.75 -3.88
N SER A 244 -9.46 -0.68 -3.94
CA SER A 244 -9.37 0.16 -5.15
C SER A 244 -8.77 -0.56 -6.35
N GLY A 245 -7.73 -1.39 -6.14
CA GLY A 245 -7.09 -2.17 -7.21
C GLY A 245 -8.04 -3.20 -7.81
N LEU A 246 -8.86 -3.87 -6.99
CA LEU A 246 -9.90 -4.78 -7.49
C LEU A 246 -10.96 -4.04 -8.31
N VAL A 247 -11.36 -2.82 -7.92
CA VAL A 247 -12.25 -2.00 -8.75
C VAL A 247 -11.59 -1.64 -10.09
N MET A 248 -10.29 -1.32 -10.10
CA MET A 248 -9.57 -1.02 -11.35
C MET A 248 -9.41 -2.27 -12.25
N MET A 249 -9.22 -3.46 -11.68
CA MET A 249 -9.16 -4.72 -12.42
C MET A 249 -10.53 -5.18 -12.92
N PHE A 250 -11.59 -4.89 -12.16
CA PHE A 250 -12.97 -5.26 -12.46
C PHE A 250 -13.90 -4.05 -12.33
N PRO A 251 -13.92 -3.14 -13.31
CA PRO A 251 -14.66 -1.88 -13.21
C PRO A 251 -16.17 -2.06 -13.05
N SER A 252 -16.71 -3.21 -13.46
CA SER A 252 -18.11 -3.59 -13.21
C SER A 252 -18.46 -3.77 -11.73
N LEU A 253 -17.49 -3.75 -10.81
CA LEU A 253 -17.74 -3.76 -9.37
C LEU A 253 -18.37 -2.46 -8.85
N VAL A 254 -18.33 -1.39 -9.64
CA VAL A 254 -18.94 -0.10 -9.31
C VAL A 254 -19.81 0.39 -10.47
N GLU A 255 -20.89 1.10 -10.15
CA GLU A 255 -21.86 1.56 -11.15
C GLU A 255 -21.54 2.97 -11.69
N THR A 256 -20.73 3.76 -10.98
CA THR A 256 -20.48 5.16 -11.30
C THR A 256 -19.01 5.44 -11.63
N LYS A 257 -18.80 6.40 -12.54
CA LYS A 257 -17.47 6.88 -12.89
C LYS A 257 -16.79 7.61 -11.73
N ASP A 258 -17.55 8.24 -10.84
CA ASP A 258 -17.05 8.81 -9.59
C ASP A 258 -16.47 7.75 -8.64
N ALA A 259 -17.12 6.59 -8.52
CA ALA A 259 -16.57 5.49 -7.72
C ALA A 259 -15.28 4.91 -8.33
N SER A 260 -15.19 4.87 -9.67
CA SER A 260 -13.95 4.48 -10.37
C SER A 260 -12.83 5.49 -10.14
N ASN A 261 -13.12 6.80 -10.26
CA ASN A 261 -12.15 7.86 -10.00
C ASN A 261 -11.70 7.90 -8.54
N LEU A 262 -12.62 7.73 -7.59
CA LEU A 262 -12.29 7.60 -6.18
C LEU A 262 -11.36 6.40 -5.94
N SER A 263 -11.62 5.27 -6.60
CA SER A 263 -10.75 4.10 -6.51
C SER A 263 -9.34 4.45 -6.99
N LEU A 264 -9.20 5.11 -8.14
CA LEU A 264 -7.89 5.55 -8.63
C LEU A 264 -7.17 6.48 -7.63
N VAL A 265 -7.87 7.47 -7.05
CA VAL A 265 -7.29 8.37 -6.03
C VAL A 265 -6.83 7.59 -4.80
N LEU A 266 -7.69 6.72 -4.26
CA LEU A 266 -7.37 5.89 -3.10
C LEU A 266 -6.18 4.96 -3.39
N HIS A 267 -6.10 4.43 -4.60
CA HIS A 267 -5.01 3.58 -5.04
C HIS A 267 -3.69 4.35 -5.07
N LEU A 268 -3.66 5.52 -5.72
CA LEU A 268 -2.46 6.35 -5.85
C LEU A 268 -1.95 6.86 -4.49
N VAL A 269 -2.85 7.32 -3.62
CA VAL A 269 -2.50 7.78 -2.26
C VAL A 269 -1.95 6.61 -1.43
N SER A 270 -2.63 5.46 -1.46
CA SER A 270 -2.18 4.28 -0.71
C SER A 270 -0.86 3.73 -1.25
N ALA A 271 -0.66 3.76 -2.58
CA ALA A 271 0.58 3.36 -3.22
C ALA A 271 1.75 4.25 -2.81
N ALA A 272 1.56 5.56 -2.73
CA ALA A 272 2.59 6.49 -2.25
C ALA A 272 2.97 6.21 -0.79
N ILE A 273 1.96 6.01 0.08
CA ILE A 273 2.18 5.72 1.51
C ILE A 273 2.89 4.37 1.70
N ILE A 274 2.38 3.31 1.06
CA ILE A 274 2.97 1.96 1.15
C ILE A 274 4.37 1.95 0.54
N GLY A 275 4.58 2.62 -0.61
CA GLY A 275 5.89 2.72 -1.23
C GLY A 275 6.92 3.34 -0.30
N ALA A 276 6.61 4.48 0.31
CA ALA A 276 7.49 5.13 1.28
C ALA A 276 7.76 4.26 2.52
N PHE A 277 6.71 3.68 3.13
CA PHE A 277 6.88 2.87 4.32
C PHE A 277 7.53 1.50 4.04
N ALA A 278 7.36 0.93 2.85
CA ALA A 278 8.07 -0.29 2.44
C ALA A 278 9.58 -0.03 2.38
N VAL A 279 10.00 1.13 1.86
CA VAL A 279 11.40 1.57 1.91
C VAL A 279 11.88 1.66 3.36
N VAL A 280 11.12 2.32 4.24
CA VAL A 280 11.45 2.39 5.68
C VAL A 280 11.59 0.98 6.27
N HIS A 281 10.62 0.11 6.04
CA HIS A 281 10.59 -1.26 6.57
C HIS A 281 11.84 -2.07 6.14
N ILE A 282 12.14 -2.08 4.84
CA ILE A 282 13.30 -2.80 4.29
C ILE A 282 14.59 -2.20 4.83
N PHE A 283 14.69 -0.87 4.87
CA PHE A 283 15.86 -0.18 5.38
C PHE A 283 16.12 -0.46 6.86
N MET A 284 15.06 -0.45 7.68
CA MET A 284 15.17 -0.75 9.11
C MET A 284 15.67 -2.17 9.35
N ALA A 285 15.15 -3.13 8.58
CA ALA A 285 15.53 -4.55 8.69
C ALA A 285 16.95 -4.85 8.17
N THR A 286 17.42 -4.14 7.13
CA THR A 286 18.64 -4.50 6.40
C THR A 286 19.83 -3.59 6.69
N VAL A 287 19.62 -2.28 6.80
CA VAL A 287 20.69 -1.28 6.90
C VAL A 287 20.80 -0.72 8.31
N MET A 288 19.67 -0.35 8.93
CA MET A 288 19.68 0.37 10.20
C MET A 288 19.93 -0.52 11.41
N SER A 289 19.15 -1.59 11.60
CA SER A 289 19.24 -2.47 12.76
C SER A 289 20.09 -3.69 12.45
N GLU A 290 21.26 -3.80 13.08
CA GLU A 290 22.13 -4.97 12.96
C GLU A 290 21.38 -6.23 13.43
N GLY A 291 21.39 -7.30 12.63
CA GLY A 291 20.73 -8.57 12.97
C GLY A 291 19.22 -8.61 12.71
N GLY A 292 18.58 -7.49 12.34
CA GLY A 292 17.14 -7.45 12.05
C GLY A 292 16.71 -8.40 10.93
N MET A 293 17.46 -8.43 9.82
CA MET A 293 17.18 -9.28 8.67
C MET A 293 17.17 -10.79 9.00
N GLU A 294 18.02 -11.23 9.92
CA GLU A 294 18.15 -12.64 10.28
C GLU A 294 16.83 -13.22 10.82
N CYS A 295 16.03 -12.37 11.49
CA CYS A 295 14.71 -12.71 12.00
C CYS A 295 13.77 -13.21 10.91
N MET A 296 13.85 -12.64 9.70
CA MET A 296 12.95 -12.97 8.59
C MET A 296 13.54 -13.98 7.59
N VAL A 297 14.84 -14.25 7.67
CA VAL A 297 15.48 -15.30 6.87
C VAL A 297 15.41 -16.65 7.59
N THR A 298 15.68 -16.66 8.89
CA THR A 298 15.84 -17.90 9.67
C THR A 298 14.69 -18.17 10.63
N GLY A 299 13.90 -17.14 10.97
CA GLY A 299 12.91 -17.19 12.04
C GLY A 299 13.50 -16.95 13.43
N LYS A 300 14.82 -16.75 13.54
CA LYS A 300 15.53 -16.59 14.81
C LYS A 300 16.22 -15.25 14.89
N CYS A 301 16.37 -14.74 16.11
CA CYS A 301 17.14 -13.54 16.40
C CYS A 301 18.27 -13.82 17.39
N ASP A 302 19.30 -12.99 17.40
CA ASP A 302 20.34 -13.04 18.42
C ASP A 302 19.78 -12.65 19.81
N GLU A 303 20.28 -13.29 20.86
CA GLU A 303 19.83 -13.04 22.23
C GLU A 303 20.10 -11.60 22.68
N ASN A 304 21.26 -11.02 22.34
CA ASN A 304 21.56 -9.63 22.67
C ASN A 304 20.69 -8.66 21.89
N TRP A 305 20.36 -9.00 20.63
CA TRP A 305 19.41 -8.24 19.84
C TRP A 305 18.02 -8.24 20.50
N ALA A 306 17.54 -9.39 20.95
CA ALA A 306 16.26 -9.50 21.65
C ALA A 306 16.25 -8.69 22.96
N LYS A 307 17.32 -8.76 23.75
CA LYS A 307 17.47 -7.97 24.99
C LYS A 307 17.52 -6.46 24.72
N GLN A 308 18.16 -6.02 23.64
CA GLN A 308 18.33 -4.60 23.33
C GLN A 308 17.06 -4.00 22.72
N HIS A 309 16.46 -4.67 21.74
CA HIS A 309 15.37 -4.11 20.94
C HIS A 309 13.97 -4.57 21.35
N HIS A 310 13.86 -5.66 22.12
CA HIS A 310 12.58 -6.32 22.48
C HIS A 310 12.62 -6.89 23.91
N ASN A 311 13.13 -6.10 24.85
CA ASN A 311 13.44 -6.56 26.20
C ASN A 311 12.24 -7.13 26.98
N LEU A 312 11.04 -6.58 26.80
CA LEU A 312 9.83 -7.06 27.48
C LEU A 312 9.42 -8.42 26.93
N TRP A 313 9.49 -8.61 25.61
CA TRP A 313 9.25 -9.90 24.98
C TRP A 313 10.31 -10.93 25.38
N PHE A 314 11.58 -10.55 25.37
CA PHE A 314 12.66 -11.46 25.76
C PHE A 314 12.47 -12.01 27.18
N LYS A 315 12.09 -11.14 28.14
CA LYS A 315 11.77 -11.54 29.52
C LYS A 315 10.60 -12.54 29.59
N GLN A 316 9.59 -12.40 28.73
CA GLN A 316 8.45 -13.32 28.71
C GLN A 316 8.87 -14.71 28.25
N VAL A 317 9.64 -14.79 27.16
CA VAL A 317 10.09 -16.08 26.60
C VAL A 317 11.21 -16.73 27.40
N SER A 318 12.03 -15.96 28.13
CA SER A 318 13.07 -16.52 29.01
C SER A 318 12.53 -17.11 30.31
N ASN A 319 11.34 -16.68 30.73
CA ASN A 319 10.69 -17.11 31.96
C ASN A 319 9.63 -18.21 31.72
N SER A 320 9.43 -18.62 30.47
CA SER A 320 8.50 -19.69 30.06
C SER A 320 9.23 -21.01 29.93
#